data_AF-A0A8T3TU20-F1
#
_entry.id   AF-A0A8T3TU20-F1
#
_cell.length_a   1.000
_cell.length_b   1.000
_cell.length_c   1.000
_cell.angle_alpha   90.00
_cell.angle_beta   90.00
_cell.angle_gamma   90.00
#
_symmetry.space_group_name_H-M   'P 1'
#
loop_
_entity.id
_entity.type
_entity.pdbx_description
1 polymer ?
#
loop_
_entity_poly.entity_id
_entity_poly.type
_entity_poly.pdbx_seq_one_letter_code
_entity_poly.pdbx_strand_id
1 'polypeptide(L)'
;MTGPLDADRLADLLQHSPPREAREFALGAVAGGNRARDVYLDMLAPALAEIGDRWQRGAATVAQEHLATAVVASIMATLAPTLEEEPAVRQRIVLTCTDGEMHELGIRMVGDFLEGDGWEVLHLGAATPAMALWSFVADVRPVAVGLS
;
A
#
# COMPACT_ATOMS: atom_id res chain seq x y z
N MET A 1 -7.02 -25.30 -4.34
CA MET A 1 -6.05 -24.68 -5.26
C MET A 1 -6.26 -23.19 -5.15
N THR A 2 -5.31 -22.48 -4.56
CA THR A 2 -5.26 -21.02 -4.65
C THR A 2 -5.11 -20.64 -6.13
N GLY A 3 -5.94 -19.73 -6.63
CA GLY A 3 -5.74 -19.18 -7.98
C GLY A 3 -4.42 -18.42 -8.05
N PRO A 4 -3.70 -18.41 -9.18
CA PRO A 4 -2.43 -17.71 -9.29
C PRO A 4 -2.63 -16.20 -9.07
N LEU A 5 -1.69 -15.60 -8.34
CA LEU A 5 -1.57 -14.16 -8.25
C LEU A 5 -1.04 -13.64 -9.58
N ASP A 6 -1.74 -12.68 -10.19
CA ASP A 6 -1.50 -12.20 -11.55
C ASP A 6 -1.51 -10.67 -11.54
N ALA A 7 -0.32 -10.10 -11.39
CA ALA A 7 -0.11 -8.66 -11.34
C ALA A 7 -0.37 -7.97 -12.67
N ASP A 8 0.03 -8.59 -13.79
CA ASP A 8 -0.17 -8.04 -15.14
C ASP A 8 -1.67 -7.88 -15.42
N ARG A 9 -2.46 -8.90 -15.06
CA ARG A 9 -3.91 -8.83 -15.18
C ARG A 9 -4.52 -7.77 -14.28
N LEU A 10 -4.03 -7.61 -13.05
CA LEU A 10 -4.50 -6.52 -12.20
C LEU A 10 -4.17 -5.16 -12.81
N ALA A 11 -2.95 -4.96 -13.33
CA ALA A 11 -2.54 -3.71 -13.99
C ALA A 11 -3.45 -3.37 -15.18
N ASP A 12 -3.80 -4.37 -15.99
CA ASP A 12 -4.73 -4.20 -17.11
C ASP A 12 -6.14 -3.81 -16.65
N LEU A 13 -6.68 -4.47 -15.61
CA LEU A 13 -7.97 -4.12 -15.03
C LEU A 13 -7.99 -2.71 -14.46
N LEU A 14 -6.91 -2.29 -13.79
CA LEU A 14 -6.79 -0.94 -13.22
C LEU A 14 -6.80 0.16 -14.29
N GLN A 15 -6.31 -0.12 -15.50
CA GLN A 15 -6.23 0.86 -16.59
C GLN A 15 -7.44 0.86 -17.54
N HIS A 16 -8.11 -0.29 -17.70
CA HIS A 16 -9.06 -0.49 -18.80
C HIS A 16 -10.45 -0.97 -18.34
N SER A 17 -10.64 -1.31 -17.08
CA SER A 17 -11.91 -1.77 -16.52
C SER A 17 -12.47 -0.79 -15.49
N PRO A 18 -13.78 -0.86 -15.18
CA PRO A 18 -14.36 -0.21 -14.02
C PRO A 18 -13.63 -0.62 -12.72
N PRO A 19 -13.38 0.31 -11.78
CA PRO A 19 -12.69 0.04 -10.51
C PRO A 19 -13.21 -1.17 -9.71
N ARG A 20 -14.50 -1.46 -9.83
CA ARG A 20 -15.13 -2.61 -9.17
C ARG A 20 -14.51 -3.94 -9.60
N GLU A 21 -14.16 -4.11 -10.88
CA GLU A 21 -13.61 -5.37 -11.38
C GLU A 21 -12.20 -5.63 -10.83
N ALA A 22 -11.35 -4.60 -10.79
CA ALA A 22 -10.02 -4.72 -10.19
C ALA A 22 -10.11 -5.07 -8.69
N ARG A 23 -11.05 -4.47 -7.95
CA ARG A 23 -11.30 -4.79 -6.54
C ARG A 23 -11.78 -6.23 -6.36
N GLU A 24 -12.77 -6.66 -7.14
CA GLU A 24 -13.29 -8.03 -7.08
C GLU A 24 -12.22 -9.06 -7.41
N PHE A 25 -11.36 -8.76 -8.38
CA PHE A 25 -10.23 -9.62 -8.73
C PHE A 25 -9.23 -9.77 -7.58
N ALA A 26 -8.75 -8.67 -7.00
CA ALA A 26 -7.77 -8.70 -5.91
C ALA A 26 -8.35 -9.32 -4.62
N LEU A 27 -9.56 -8.93 -4.21
CA LEU A 27 -10.22 -9.48 -3.02
C LEU A 27 -10.62 -10.95 -3.22
N GLY A 28 -10.99 -11.32 -4.44
CA GLY A 28 -11.26 -12.70 -4.83
C GLY A 28 -10.04 -13.61 -4.67
N ALA A 29 -8.81 -13.09 -4.85
CA ALA A 29 -7.59 -13.86 -4.63
C ALA A 29 -7.44 -14.31 -3.17
N VAL A 30 -7.78 -13.45 -2.21
CA VAL A 30 -7.81 -13.79 -0.77
C VAL A 30 -8.94 -14.76 -0.47
N ALA A 31 -10.14 -14.51 -1.00
CA ALA A 31 -11.27 -15.43 -0.85
C ALA A 31 -11.00 -16.83 -1.44
N GLY A 32 -10.13 -16.91 -2.45
CA GLY A 32 -9.62 -18.15 -3.04
C GLY A 32 -8.50 -18.84 -2.25
N GLY A 33 -8.10 -18.28 -1.10
CA GLY A 33 -7.16 -18.88 -0.15
C GLY A 33 -5.72 -18.36 -0.19
N ASN A 34 -5.43 -17.34 -1.01
CA ASN A 34 -4.11 -16.68 -0.95
C ASN A 34 -4.02 -15.84 0.32
N ARG A 35 -2.83 -15.73 0.92
CA ARG A 35 -2.64 -14.85 2.08
C ARG A 35 -2.68 -13.39 1.62
N ALA A 36 -3.19 -12.50 2.46
CA ALA A 36 -3.20 -11.07 2.15
C ALA A 36 -1.78 -10.53 1.90
N ARG A 37 -0.78 -11.01 2.66
CA ARG A 37 0.63 -10.68 2.45
C ARG A 37 1.10 -10.99 1.02
N ASP A 38 0.73 -12.16 0.50
CA ASP A 38 1.11 -12.58 -0.87
C ASP A 38 0.39 -11.69 -1.91
N VAL A 39 -0.87 -11.32 -1.68
CA VAL A 39 -1.61 -10.38 -2.56
C VAL A 39 -0.92 -9.01 -2.61
N TYR A 40 -0.41 -8.49 -1.49
CA TYR A 40 0.33 -7.23 -1.49
C TYR A 40 1.60 -7.32 -2.33
N LEU A 41 2.44 -8.32 -2.05
CA LEU A 41 3.80 -8.43 -2.58
C LEU A 41 3.85 -8.95 -4.02
N ASP A 42 2.98 -9.90 -4.36
CA ASP A 42 3.04 -10.61 -5.64
C ASP A 42 1.94 -10.16 -6.62
N MET A 43 1.02 -9.27 -6.21
CA MET A 43 -0.04 -8.74 -7.07
C MET A 43 -0.16 -7.21 -7.03
N LEU A 44 -0.38 -6.59 -5.88
CA LEU A 44 -0.63 -5.14 -5.79
C LEU A 44 0.64 -4.33 -6.13
N ALA A 45 1.76 -4.61 -5.47
CA ALA A 45 3.00 -3.87 -5.68
C ALA A 45 3.55 -4.03 -7.12
N PRO A 46 3.61 -5.23 -7.71
CA PRO A 46 4.08 -5.38 -9.09
C PRO A 46 3.12 -4.76 -10.11
N ALA A 47 1.80 -4.78 -9.86
CA ALA A 47 0.84 -4.12 -10.75
C ALA A 47 1.03 -2.59 -10.78
N LEU A 48 1.26 -1.97 -9.61
CA LEU A 48 1.59 -0.54 -9.54
C LEU A 48 2.92 -0.21 -10.23
N ALA A 49 3.93 -1.07 -10.06
CA ALA A 49 5.22 -0.91 -10.73
C ALA A 49 5.07 -0.95 -12.27
N GLU A 50 4.33 -1.93 -12.80
CA GLU A 50 4.07 -2.00 -14.25
C GLU A 50 3.28 -0.78 -14.76
N ILE A 51 2.30 -0.28 -14.00
CA ILE A 51 1.59 0.97 -14.36
C ILE A 51 2.54 2.17 -14.38
N GLY A 52 3.46 2.27 -13.42
CA GLY A 52 4.52 3.27 -13.39
C GLY A 52 5.42 3.18 -14.63
N ASP A 53 5.83 1.96 -15.01
CA ASP A 53 6.65 1.75 -16.20
C ASP A 53 5.89 2.10 -17.49
N ARG A 54 4.59 1.79 -17.57
CA ARG A 54 3.72 2.20 -18.69
C ARG A 54 3.64 3.72 -18.78
N TRP A 55 3.50 4.41 -17.65
CA TRP A 55 3.50 5.87 -17.60
C TRP A 55 4.83 6.45 -18.09
N GLN A 56 5.96 5.95 -17.58
CA GLN A 56 7.30 6.40 -17.99
C GLN A 56 7.54 6.22 -19.50
N ARG A 57 6.98 5.14 -20.08
CA ARG A 57 7.04 4.85 -21.53
C ARG A 57 5.97 5.57 -22.37
N GLY A 58 5.13 6.41 -21.75
CA GLY A 58 4.05 7.14 -22.44
C GLY A 58 2.84 6.29 -22.84
N ALA A 59 2.75 5.05 -22.34
CA ALA A 59 1.65 4.11 -22.57
C ALA A 59 0.51 4.26 -21.53
N ALA A 60 0.72 5.02 -20.46
CA ALA A 60 -0.32 5.40 -19.51
C ALA A 60 -0.25 6.91 -19.19
N THR A 61 -1.40 7.51 -18.95
CA THR A 61 -1.52 8.91 -18.53
C THR A 61 -1.39 9.04 -17.01
N VAL A 62 -1.06 10.23 -16.53
CA VAL A 62 -1.05 10.56 -15.09
C VAL A 62 -2.43 10.28 -14.46
N ALA A 63 -3.53 10.56 -15.18
CA ALA A 63 -4.87 10.29 -14.68
C ALA A 63 -5.15 8.79 -14.48
N GLN A 64 -4.59 7.92 -15.33
CA GLN A 64 -4.70 6.47 -15.18
C GLN A 64 -3.87 5.96 -14.00
N GLU A 65 -2.67 6.51 -13.79
CA GLU A 65 -1.85 6.20 -12.61
C GLU A 65 -2.59 6.61 -11.32
N HIS A 66 -3.08 7.84 -11.24
CA HIS A 66 -3.84 8.33 -10.08
C HIS A 66 -5.07 7.45 -9.78
N LEU A 67 -5.80 7.04 -10.81
CA LEU A 67 -6.94 6.13 -10.66
C LEU A 67 -6.49 4.77 -10.10
N ALA A 68 -5.42 4.19 -10.65
CA ALA A 68 -4.90 2.92 -10.19
C ALA A 68 -4.46 2.97 -8.72
N THR A 69 -3.70 4.01 -8.35
CA THR A 69 -3.28 4.29 -6.98
C THR A 69 -4.48 4.41 -6.03
N ALA A 70 -5.52 5.16 -6.40
CA ALA A 70 -6.73 5.28 -5.57
C ALA A 70 -7.49 3.96 -5.40
N VAL A 71 -7.54 3.12 -6.44
CA VAL A 71 -8.17 1.80 -6.36
C VAL A 71 -7.38 0.85 -5.48
N VAL A 72 -6.06 0.79 -5.65
CA VAL A 72 -5.19 -0.06 -4.82
C VAL A 72 -5.22 0.37 -3.35
N ALA A 73 -5.20 1.67 -3.06
CA ALA A 73 -5.37 2.18 -1.70
C ALA A 73 -6.66 1.67 -1.02
N SER A 74 -7.75 1.59 -1.78
CA SER A 74 -9.03 1.06 -1.29
C SER A 74 -9.02 -0.45 -1.10
N ILE A 75 -8.28 -1.19 -1.92
CA ILE A 75 -8.08 -2.64 -1.75
C ILE A 75 -7.27 -2.89 -0.48
N MET A 76 -6.15 -2.17 -0.31
CA MET A 76 -5.31 -2.24 0.88
C MET A 76 -6.12 -1.98 2.16
N ALA A 77 -6.93 -0.91 2.19
CA ALA A 77 -7.80 -0.61 3.32
C ALA A 77 -8.77 -1.74 3.69
N THR A 78 -9.18 -2.57 2.72
CA THR A 78 -10.04 -3.73 2.95
C THR A 78 -9.25 -4.93 3.47
N LEU A 79 -8.01 -5.10 3.01
CA LEU A 79 -7.16 -6.24 3.35
C LEU A 79 -6.36 -6.04 4.63
N ALA A 80 -6.05 -4.80 5.02
CA ALA A 80 -5.19 -4.51 6.17
C ALA A 80 -5.63 -5.23 7.47
N PRO A 81 -6.93 -5.25 7.85
CA PRO A 81 -7.37 -5.98 9.05
C PRO A 81 -7.16 -7.50 9.00
N THR A 82 -6.89 -8.07 7.82
CA THR A 82 -6.65 -9.51 7.64
C THR A 82 -5.17 -9.89 7.72
N LEU A 83 -4.28 -8.90 7.89
CA LEU A 83 -2.85 -9.09 8.09
C LEU A 83 -2.47 -9.30 9.57
N GLU A 84 -3.40 -9.10 10.51
CA GLU A 84 -3.16 -9.29 11.95
C GLU A 84 -2.83 -10.75 12.27
N GLU A 85 -1.57 -11.02 12.56
CA GLU A 85 -1.06 -12.37 12.84
C GLU A 85 -0.46 -12.48 14.26
N GLU A 86 0.00 -11.37 14.87
CA GLU A 86 0.81 -11.40 16.09
C GLU A 86 0.23 -10.60 17.28
N PRO A 87 0.60 -10.94 18.52
CA PRO A 87 0.25 -10.14 19.71
C PRO A 87 0.84 -8.73 19.67
N ALA A 88 0.15 -7.77 20.30
CA ALA A 88 0.60 -6.39 20.35
C ALA A 88 1.99 -6.21 21.02
N VAL A 89 2.92 -5.59 20.30
CA VAL A 89 4.29 -5.23 20.74
C VAL A 89 4.28 -4.01 21.69
N ARG A 90 3.22 -3.18 21.64
CA ARG A 90 3.04 -1.93 22.45
C ARG A 90 4.19 -0.91 22.30
N GLN A 91 4.84 -0.89 21.14
CA GLN A 91 5.83 0.13 20.76
C GLN A 91 5.38 0.84 19.48
N ARG A 92 5.76 2.11 19.36
CA ARG A 92 5.33 3.00 18.27
C ARG A 92 6.36 3.16 17.18
N ILE A 93 5.94 3.09 15.93
CA ILE A 93 6.73 3.47 14.75
C ILE A 93 5.98 4.59 14.03
N VAL A 94 6.69 5.63 13.62
CA VAL A 94 6.13 6.68 12.75
C VAL A 94 6.55 6.42 11.33
N LEU A 95 5.62 6.49 10.38
CA LEU A 95 5.88 6.32 8.95
C LEU A 95 5.39 7.53 8.17
N THR A 96 6.19 8.02 7.23
CA THR A 96 5.79 9.13 6.35
C THR A 96 6.62 9.19 5.08
N CYS A 97 6.13 9.91 4.07
CA CYS A 97 6.97 10.35 2.96
C CYS A 97 7.63 11.68 3.28
N THR A 98 8.84 11.86 2.75
CA THR A 98 9.58 13.12 2.86
C THR A 98 8.86 14.30 2.21
N ASP A 99 9.26 15.52 2.57
CA ASP A 99 8.66 16.74 2.00
C ASP A 99 8.73 16.75 0.46
N GLY A 100 7.60 17.03 -0.18
CA GLY A 100 7.43 16.99 -1.63
C GLY A 100 7.23 15.59 -2.24
N GLU A 101 7.36 14.50 -1.46
CA GLU A 101 7.12 13.13 -1.93
C GLU A 101 5.66 12.72 -1.69
N MET A 102 4.95 12.41 -2.77
CA MET A 102 3.51 12.10 -2.77
C MET A 102 3.20 10.60 -2.85
N HIS A 103 4.19 9.75 -3.16
CA HIS A 103 3.99 8.33 -3.42
C HIS A 103 3.93 7.49 -2.13
N GLU A 104 2.81 7.60 -1.41
CA GLU A 104 2.68 6.99 -0.07
C GLU A 104 2.37 5.48 -0.04
N LEU A 105 1.95 4.86 -1.14
CA LEU A 105 1.46 3.49 -1.08
C LEU A 105 2.51 2.48 -0.63
N GLY A 106 3.78 2.65 -1.05
CA GLY A 106 4.86 1.76 -0.64
C GLY A 106 5.08 1.78 0.87
N ILE A 107 5.20 2.97 1.47
CA ILE A 107 5.38 3.10 2.92
C ILE A 107 4.11 2.71 3.70
N ARG A 108 2.93 2.84 3.08
CA ARG A 108 1.68 2.31 3.64
C ARG A 108 1.66 0.79 3.70
N MET A 109 2.13 0.08 2.66
CA MET A 109 2.26 -1.38 2.70
C MET A 109 3.20 -1.83 3.84
N VAL A 110 4.30 -1.10 4.06
CA VAL A 110 5.19 -1.34 5.21
C VAL A 110 4.44 -1.15 6.53
N GLY A 111 3.61 -0.11 6.64
CA GLY A 111 2.75 0.14 7.79
C GLY A 111 1.78 -1.00 8.06
N ASP A 112 1.04 -1.44 7.04
CA ASP A 112 0.06 -2.52 7.16
C ASP A 112 0.73 -3.84 7.64
N PHE A 113 1.96 -4.12 7.20
CA PHE A 113 2.72 -5.29 7.69
C PHE A 113 3.21 -5.13 9.13
N LEU A 114 3.69 -3.95 9.51
CA LEU A 114 4.10 -3.69 10.89
C LEU A 114 2.90 -3.76 11.86
N GLU A 115 1.74 -3.23 11.46
CA GLU A 115 0.50 -3.40 12.24
C GLU A 115 0.12 -4.88 12.36
N GLY A 116 0.23 -5.64 11.27
CA GLY A 116 0.00 -7.09 11.26
C GLY A 116 0.93 -7.87 12.22
N ASP A 117 2.17 -7.40 12.35
CA ASP A 117 3.19 -7.91 13.28
C ASP A 117 3.01 -7.34 14.72
N GLY A 118 1.91 -6.62 15.00
CA GLY A 118 1.52 -6.15 16.33
C GLY A 118 2.07 -4.79 16.76
N TRP A 119 2.69 -4.02 15.86
CA TRP A 119 3.21 -2.68 16.17
C TRP A 119 2.11 -1.62 16.19
N GLU A 120 2.29 -0.56 17.00
CA GLU A 120 1.46 0.65 16.91
C GLU A 120 2.06 1.58 15.85
N VAL A 121 1.47 1.60 14.65
CA VAL A 121 1.97 2.41 13.54
C VAL A 121 1.23 3.75 13.49
N LEU A 122 1.99 4.83 13.41
CA LEU A 122 1.48 6.19 13.21
C LEU A 122 1.86 6.64 11.80
N HIS A 123 0.91 6.51 10.87
CA HIS A 123 1.11 6.91 9.47
C HIS A 123 0.74 8.38 9.27
N LEU A 124 1.71 9.20 8.87
CA LEU A 124 1.50 10.64 8.64
C LEU A 124 1.11 10.95 7.18
N GLY A 125 1.13 9.94 6.32
CA GLY A 125 0.89 10.11 4.89
C GLY A 125 2.05 10.76 4.16
N ALA A 126 1.73 11.39 3.04
CA ALA A 126 2.69 11.95 2.10
C ALA A 126 3.16 13.38 2.46
N ALA A 127 4.29 13.79 1.89
CA ALA A 127 4.81 15.16 1.91
C ALA A 127 4.85 15.83 3.29
N THR A 128 5.31 15.12 4.33
CA THR A 128 5.39 15.72 5.68
C THR A 128 6.63 16.62 5.80
N PRO A 129 6.47 17.92 6.09
CA PRO A 129 7.61 18.81 6.26
C PRO A 129 8.49 18.40 7.44
N ALA A 130 9.80 18.49 7.28
CA ALA A 130 10.77 18.01 8.29
C ALA A 130 10.54 18.60 9.71
N MET A 131 10.17 19.88 9.81
CA MET A 131 9.89 20.53 11.10
C MET A 131 8.59 20.03 11.76
N ALA A 132 7.59 19.67 10.96
CA ALA A 132 6.34 19.08 11.46
C ALA A 132 6.60 17.65 11.96
N LEU A 133 7.34 16.85 11.17
CA LEU A 133 7.78 15.52 11.57
C LEU A 133 8.58 15.56 12.88
N TRP A 134 9.56 16.47 12.99
CA TRP A 134 10.37 16.62 14.20
C TRP A 134 9.50 16.87 15.44
N SER A 135 8.58 17.83 15.35
CA SER A 135 7.68 18.16 16.45
C SER A 135 6.81 16.97 16.85
N PHE A 136 6.26 16.26 15.85
CA PHE A 136 5.44 15.06 16.09
C PHE A 136 6.23 13.94 16.77
N VAL A 137 7.44 13.64 16.28
CA VAL A 137 8.33 12.61 16.84
C VAL A 137 8.73 12.93 18.28
N ALA A 138 9.00 14.20 18.58
CA ALA A 138 9.32 14.65 19.94
C ALA A 138 8.16 14.41 20.92
N ASP A 139 6.91 14.59 20.48
CA ASP A 139 5.71 14.38 21.29
C ASP A 139 5.38 12.89 21.48
N VAL A 140 5.35 12.11 20.40
CA VAL A 140 4.89 10.71 20.45
C VAL A 140 5.98 9.72 20.88
N ARG A 141 7.26 10.14 20.79
CA ARG A 141 8.47 9.38 21.16
C ARG A 141 8.45 7.94 20.63
N PRO A 142 8.43 7.75 19.29
CA PRO A 142 8.44 6.44 18.69
C PRO A 142 9.82 5.79 18.86
N VAL A 143 9.89 4.46 18.71
CA VAL A 143 11.17 3.74 18.74
C VAL A 143 11.91 3.83 17.40
N ALA A 144 11.19 4.12 16.32
CA ALA A 144 11.75 4.30 14.98
C ALA A 144 10.88 5.25 14.15
N VAL A 145 11.49 5.84 13.13
CA VAL A 145 10.83 6.61 12.07
C VAL A 145 11.22 6.01 10.72
N GLY A 146 10.24 5.60 9.93
CA GLY A 146 10.40 5.16 8.55
C GLY A 146 10.10 6.31 7.59
N LEU A 147 11.00 6.54 6.63
CA LEU A 147 10.86 7.54 5.59
C LEU A 147 10.82 6.85 4.23
N SER A 148 9.94 7.34 3.37
CA SER A 148 9.91 7.01 1.94
C SER A 148 10.06 8.23 1.06
#